data_AF-A0A6P0YQN0-F1
#
_entry.id   AF-A0A6P0YQN0-F1
#
_cell.length_a   1.000
_cell.length_b   1.000
_cell.length_c   1.000
_cell.angle_alpha   90.00
_cell.angle_beta   90.00
_cell.angle_gamma   90.00
#
_symmetry.space_group_name_H-M   'P 1'
#
loop_
_entity.id
_entity.type
_entity.pdbx_description
1 polymer ?
#
loop_
_entity_poly.entity_id
_entity_poly.type
_entity_poly.pdbx_seq_one_letter_code
_entity_poly.pdbx_strand_id
1 'polypeptide(L)'
;VICVGTFTPGHAPAESLRELVRITKKGGYIVYSIRKHFYEDLDSRFQEVEAELTKANKWKMIAKREDEYLPAQNIKGYYFSFQVLD
;
A
#
# COMPACT_ATOMS: atom_id res chain seq x y z
N VAL A 1 -10.03 -12.98 -4.83
CA VAL A 1 -8.65 -13.14 -4.29
C VAL A 1 -8.34 -11.91 -3.48
N ILE A 2 -7.75 -12.06 -2.30
CA ILE A 2 -7.28 -10.94 -1.48
C ILE A 2 -5.81 -11.19 -1.17
N CYS A 3 -4.95 -10.24 -1.50
CA CYS A 3 -3.55 -10.18 -1.11
C CYS A 3 -3.44 -9.22 0.08
N VAL A 4 -2.92 -9.70 1.21
CA VAL A 4 -2.80 -8.91 2.44
C VAL A 4 -1.34 -8.90 2.89
N GLY A 5 -0.84 -7.74 3.31
CA GLY A 5 0.53 -7.62 3.81
C GLY A 5 0.78 -6.34 4.61
N THR A 6 2.04 -6.14 4.99
CA THR A 6 2.49 -4.89 5.58
C THR A 6 3.83 -4.49 4.99
N PHE A 7 4.04 -3.18 4.82
CA PHE A 7 5.32 -2.62 4.40
C PHE A 7 6.04 -2.03 5.59
N THR A 8 7.26 -2.51 5.80
CA THR A 8 8.17 -2.03 6.84
C THR A 8 9.47 -1.52 6.21
N PRO A 9 10.08 -0.47 6.80
CA PRO A 9 11.36 0.03 6.33
C PRO A 9 12.40 -1.10 6.17
N GLY A 10 13.13 -1.09 5.06
CA GLY A 10 14.23 -2.02 4.77
C GLY A 10 13.83 -3.45 4.35
N HIS A 11 12.53 -3.76 4.20
CA HIS A 11 12.08 -5.11 3.84
C HIS A 11 11.55 -5.22 2.40
N ALA A 12 10.71 -4.27 1.99
CA ALA A 12 10.14 -4.21 0.65
C ALA A 12 9.99 -2.75 0.20
N PRO A 13 10.55 -2.37 -0.95
CA PRO A 13 10.44 -1.02 -1.48
C PRO A 13 9.07 -0.78 -2.14
N ALA A 14 8.74 0.47 -2.44
CA ALA A 14 7.45 0.84 -3.06
C ALA A 14 7.19 0.12 -4.39
N GLU A 15 8.24 -0.19 -5.15
CA GLU A 15 8.20 -0.97 -6.39
C GLU A 15 7.47 -2.31 -6.23
N SER A 16 7.50 -2.92 -5.03
CA SER A 16 6.80 -4.17 -4.74
C SER A 16 5.29 -4.06 -4.94
N LEU A 17 4.68 -2.87 -4.86
CA LEU A 17 3.27 -2.67 -5.19
C LEU A 17 2.94 -3.09 -6.64
N ARG A 18 3.88 -2.89 -7.57
CA ARG A 18 3.71 -3.33 -8.97
C ARG A 18 3.64 -4.85 -9.07
N GLU A 19 4.44 -5.56 -8.28
CA GLU A 19 4.39 -7.03 -8.20
C GLU A 19 3.10 -7.52 -7.55
N LEU A 20 2.62 -6.85 -6.50
CA LEU A 20 1.34 -7.20 -5.87
C LEU A 20 0.17 -7.06 -6.84
N VAL A 21 0.15 -5.98 -7.64
CA VAL A 21 -0.82 -5.81 -8.73
C VAL A 21 -0.71 -6.95 -9.73
N ARG A 22 0.51 -7.26 -10.22
CA ARG A 22 0.73 -8.29 -11.26
C ARG A 22 0.24 -9.68 -10.84
N ILE A 23 0.40 -10.06 -9.57
CA ILE A 23 0.02 -11.41 -9.09
C ILE A 23 -1.42 -11.50 -8.60
N THR A 24 -2.03 -10.37 -8.23
CA THR A 24 -3.41 -10.35 -7.74
C THR A 24 -4.37 -10.41 -8.92
N LYS A 25 -5.26 -11.40 -8.93
CA LYS A 25 -6.24 -11.54 -10.02
C LYS A 25 -7.10 -10.28 -10.16
N LYS A 26 -7.43 -9.91 -11.41
CA LYS A 26 -8.43 -8.89 -11.74
C LYS A 26 -9.70 -9.00 -10.87
N GLY A 27 -10.16 -7.85 -10.37
CA GLY A 27 -11.30 -7.75 -9.44
C GLY A 27 -10.96 -8.18 -8.00
N GLY A 28 -9.78 -8.73 -7.77
CA GLY A 28 -9.24 -9.01 -6.44
C GLY A 28 -8.79 -7.75 -5.72
N TYR A 29 -8.43 -7.92 -4.45
CA TYR A 29 -8.08 -6.80 -3.57
C TYR A 29 -6.65 -6.93 -3.06
N ILE A 30 -5.98 -5.80 -2.96
CA ILE A 30 -4.71 -5.64 -2.26
C ILE A 30 -4.99 -4.80 -1.01
N VAL A 31 -4.64 -5.33 0.15
CA VAL A 31 -4.81 -4.66 1.44
C VAL A 31 -3.46 -4.62 2.12
N TYR A 32 -2.97 -3.44 2.48
CA TYR A 32 -1.73 -3.35 3.24
C TYR A 32 -1.75 -2.25 4.28
N SER A 33 -0.91 -2.46 5.30
CA SER A 33 -0.55 -1.44 6.25
C SER A 33 0.87 -0.93 6.00
N ILE A 34 1.14 0.31 6.39
CA ILE A 34 2.46 0.93 6.36
C ILE A 34 2.54 1.97 7.47
N ARG A 35 3.71 2.13 8.11
CA ARG A 35 3.90 3.21 9.11
C ARG A 35 3.69 4.56 8.44
N LYS A 36 2.94 5.46 9.08
CA LYS A 36 2.56 6.77 8.52
C LYS A 36 3.78 7.59 8.08
N HIS A 37 4.74 7.74 8.99
CA HIS A 37 5.97 8.48 8.73
C HIS A 37 6.80 7.89 7.57
N PHE A 38 6.72 6.57 7.36
CA PHE A 38 7.47 5.92 6.28
C PHE A 38 6.74 6.11 4.94
N TYR A 39 5.41 6.07 4.92
CA TYR A 39 4.62 6.38 3.74
C TYR A 39 4.76 7.84 3.28
N GLU A 40 4.81 8.78 4.23
CA GLU A 40 4.92 10.22 3.97
C GLU A 40 6.35 10.67 3.63
N ASP A 41 7.34 9.81 3.83
CA ASP A 41 8.72 10.06 3.43
C ASP A 41 8.84 9.95 1.90
N LEU A 42 9.28 11.04 1.25
CA LEU A 42 9.45 11.10 -0.19
C LEU A 42 10.49 10.09 -0.70
N ASP A 43 11.51 9.78 0.10
CA ASP A 43 12.54 8.81 -0.24
C ASP A 43 11.99 7.37 -0.26
N SER A 44 10.87 7.12 0.42
CA SER A 44 10.18 5.82 0.39
C SER A 44 9.46 5.55 -0.94
N ARG A 45 9.08 6.61 -1.66
CA ARG A 45 8.39 6.59 -2.96
C ARG A 45 7.04 5.87 -3.00
N PHE A 46 6.44 5.53 -1.86
CA PHE A 46 5.12 4.86 -1.84
C PHE A 46 4.02 5.73 -2.47
N GLN A 47 3.98 7.03 -2.14
CA GLN A 47 3.01 7.97 -2.71
C GLN A 47 3.15 8.08 -4.24
N GLU A 48 4.37 8.07 -4.75
CA GLU A 48 4.68 8.13 -6.18
C GLU A 48 4.16 6.88 -6.90
N VAL A 49 4.53 5.68 -6.42
CA VAL A 49 4.13 4.41 -7.05
C VAL A 49 2.62 4.19 -6.97
N GLU A 50 1.97 4.55 -5.84
CA GLU A 50 0.51 4.48 -5.75
C GLU A 50 -0.18 5.38 -6.78
N ALA A 51 0.32 6.60 -6.97
CA ALA A 51 -0.21 7.55 -7.93
C ALA A 51 -0.02 7.08 -9.37
N GLU A 52 1.14 6.51 -9.70
CA GLU A 52 1.41 5.91 -11.01
C GLU A 52 0.44 4.76 -11.33
N LEU A 53 0.27 3.82 -10.40
CA LEU A 53 -0.63 2.67 -10.57
C LEU A 53 -2.10 3.11 -10.70
N THR A 54 -2.48 4.16 -9.97
CA THR A 54 -3.82 4.76 -10.06
C THR A 54 -4.02 5.45 -11.41
N LYS A 55 -3.05 6.27 -11.85
CA LYS A 55 -3.08 6.96 -13.15
C LYS A 55 -3.10 5.98 -14.33
N ALA A 56 -2.41 4.86 -14.20
CA ALA A 56 -2.38 3.79 -15.18
C ALA A 56 -3.61 2.86 -15.14
N ASN A 57 -4.62 3.15 -14.31
CA ASN A 57 -5.82 2.32 -14.11
C ASN A 57 -5.51 0.85 -13.79
N LYS A 58 -4.39 0.57 -13.11
CA LYS A 58 -4.04 -0.81 -12.70
C LYS A 58 -4.82 -1.25 -11.48
N TRP A 59 -5.17 -0.30 -10.62
CA TRP A 59 -5.99 -0.53 -9.45
C TRP A 59 -6.80 0.72 -9.12
N LYS A 60 -7.70 0.61 -8.14
CA LYS A 60 -8.49 1.71 -7.62
C LYS A 60 -8.51 1.66 -6.09
N MET A 61 -8.24 2.79 -5.44
CA MET A 61 -8.35 2.91 -3.99
C MET A 61 -9.81 2.74 -3.56
N ILE A 62 -10.03 1.84 -2.59
CA ILE A 62 -11.32 1.56 -1.97
C ILE A 62 -11.41 2.26 -0.62
N ALA A 63 -10.34 2.19 0.18
CA ALA A 63 -10.26 2.89 1.46
C ALA A 63 -8.81 3.20 1.84
N LYS A 64 -8.65 4.32 2.54
CA LYS A 64 -7.49 4.68 3.36
C LYS A 64 -7.97 4.98 4.77
N ARG A 65 -7.38 4.33 5.76
CA ARG A 65 -7.62 4.60 7.19
C ARG A 65 -6.29 4.93 7.87
N GLU A 66 -6.33 5.83 8.84
CA GLU A 66 -5.23 6.07 9.77
C GLU A 66 -5.60 5.46 11.11
N ASP A 67 -4.72 4.66 11.69
CA ASP A 67 -4.94 4.03 13.00
C ASP A 67 -3.61 3.74 13.73
N GLU A 68 -3.69 3.17 14.93
CA GLU A 68 -2.53 2.71 15.69
C GLU A 68 -1.81 1.55 15.01
N TYR A 69 -0.48 1.69 14.84
CA TYR A 69 0.36 0.66 14.22
C TYR A 69 1.28 -0.01 15.24
N LEU A 70 1.99 0.79 16.05
CA LEU A 70 2.72 0.31 17.25
C LEU A 70 2.39 1.25 18.42
N PRO A 71 1.30 0.97 19.16
CA PRO A 71 0.79 1.86 20.21
C PRO A 71 1.83 2.16 21.31
N ALA A 72 2.59 1.14 21.73
CA ALA A 72 3.63 1.27 22.76
C ALA A 72 4.76 2.24 22.36
N GLN A 73 4.92 2.52 21.07
CA GLN A 73 5.92 3.45 20.53
C GLN A 73 5.27 4.73 19.99
N ASN A 74 3.95 4.91 20.19
CA ASN A 74 3.15 6.00 19.65
C ASN A 74 3.29 6.15 18.11
N ILE A 75 3.39 5.04 17.39
CA ILE A 75 3.49 5.03 15.92
C ILE A 75 2.11 4.77 15.32
N LYS A 76 1.66 5.71 14.48
CA LYS A 76 0.47 5.55 13.63
C LYS A 76 0.82 4.92 12.28
N GLY A 77 -0.17 4.30 11.65
CA GLY A 77 -0.04 3.68 10.34
C GLY A 77 -1.22 4.01 9.44
N TYR A 78 -0.99 3.87 8.15
CA TYR A 78 -2.06 3.83 7.16
C TYR A 78 -2.42 2.39 6.83
N TYR A 79 -3.72 2.17 6.64
CA TYR A 79 -4.31 0.91 6.21
C TYR A 79 -5.07 1.19 4.92
N PHE A 80 -4.57 0.60 3.85
CA PHE A 80 -5.09 0.78 2.51
C PHE A 80 -5.82 -0.46 2.02
N SER A 81 -6.83 -0.24 1.20
CA SER A 81 -7.40 -1.27 0.35
C SER A 81 -7.56 -0.75 -1.07
N PHE A 82 -7.12 -1.55 -2.03
CA PHE A 82 -7.23 -1.29 -3.46
C PHE A 82 -7.90 -2.47 -4.13
N GLN A 83 -8.73 -2.22 -5.14
CA GLN A 83 -9.22 -3.26 -6.05
C GLN A 83 -8.38 -3.24 -7.33
N VAL A 84 -7.87 -4.40 -7.75
CA VAL A 84 -7.14 -4.56 -9.01
C VAL A 84 -8.11 -4.54 -10.18
N LEU A 85 -7.81 -3.71 -11.17
CA LEU A 85 -8.68 -3.48 -12.33
C LEU A 85 -8.23 -4.25 -13.58
N ASP A 86 -6.94 -4.60 -13.64
CA ASP A 86 -6.28 -5.28 -14.75
C ASP A 86 -5.73 -6.64 -14.31
#